data_AF-A0A3C0NG16-F1
#
_entry.id   AF-A0A3C0NG16-F1
#
_cell.length_a   1.000
_cell.length_b   1.000
_cell.length_c   1.000
_cell.angle_alpha   90.00
_cell.angle_beta   90.00
_cell.angle_gamma   90.00
#
_symmetry.space_group_name_H-M   'P 1'
#
loop_
_entity.id
_entity.type
_entity.pdbx_description
1 polymer ?
#
loop_
_entity_poly.entity_id
_entity_poly.type
_entity_poly.pdbx_seq_one_letter_code
_entity_poly.pdbx_strand_id
1 'polypeptide(L)'
;MVNFLETAKQISAKKVHELANKIKWKVKSLWNNEWYNKLNAIDKAIALSVDEFSLCIAVYDSKEKRDEGIQKLSQKYDVIEIELEQSTLRIMPRILEEMENISSPKSAIFVTGIEGINVETVFRNANENRESFYKLKTPVVMWCDSATFNRIIRVAPELRSWASNPL
;
A
#
# COMPACT_ATOMS: atom_id res chain seq x y z
N MET A 1 -14.85 12.40 56.63
CA MET A 1 -15.93 11.97 55.71
C MET A 1 -15.49 12.33 54.29
N VAL A 2 -15.08 11.34 53.51
CA VAL A 2 -14.60 11.55 52.13
C VAL A 2 -15.79 12.00 51.27
N ASN A 3 -15.57 13.06 50.49
CA ASN A 3 -16.60 13.80 49.74
C ASN A 3 -17.17 12.94 48.60
N PHE A 4 -18.15 12.09 48.95
CA PHE A 4 -18.77 11.10 48.07
C PHE A 4 -19.33 11.71 46.77
N LEU A 5 -19.82 12.95 46.85
CA LEU A 5 -20.37 13.71 45.73
C LEU A 5 -19.30 14.11 44.70
N GLU A 6 -18.08 14.38 45.16
CA GLU A 6 -16.96 14.79 44.31
C GLU A 6 -16.37 13.59 43.55
N THR A 7 -16.30 12.45 44.23
CA THR A 7 -15.88 11.17 43.64
C THR A 7 -16.87 10.69 42.58
N ALA A 8 -18.18 10.81 42.84
CA ALA A 8 -19.22 10.45 41.86
C ALA A 8 -19.18 11.32 40.59
N LYS A 9 -18.90 12.62 40.73
CA LYS A 9 -18.75 13.55 39.59
C LYS A 9 -17.54 13.21 38.71
N GLN A 10 -16.39 12.90 39.33
CA GLN A 10 -15.18 12.51 38.58
C GLN A 10 -15.35 11.18 37.83
N ILE A 11 -15.99 10.18 38.45
CA ILE A 11 -16.26 8.89 37.80
C ILE A 11 -17.20 9.08 36.59
N SER A 12 -18.24 9.89 36.74
CA SER A 12 -19.16 10.22 35.65
C SER A 12 -18.44 10.92 34.49
N ALA A 13 -17.62 11.93 34.80
CA ALA A 13 -16.85 12.68 33.79
C ALA A 13 -15.85 11.80 33.03
N LYS A 14 -15.14 10.91 33.73
CA LYS A 14 -14.20 9.96 33.11
C LYS A 14 -14.92 8.98 32.19
N LYS A 15 -16.08 8.45 32.62
CA LYS A 15 -16.90 7.51 31.84
C LYS A 15 -17.50 8.17 30.60
N VAL A 16 -17.92 9.44 30.71
CA VAL A 16 -18.37 10.25 29.57
C VAL A 16 -17.22 10.52 28.59
N HIS A 17 -16.02 10.85 29.09
CA HIS A 17 -14.84 11.07 28.23
C HIS A 17 -14.41 9.78 27.51
N GLU A 18 -14.45 8.64 28.20
CA GLU A 18 -14.11 7.33 27.66
C GLU A 18 -15.12 6.86 26.59
N LEU A 19 -16.43 7.07 26.84
CA LEU A 19 -17.48 6.85 25.86
C LEU A 19 -17.36 7.79 24.67
N ALA A 20 -17.06 9.07 24.89
CA ALA A 20 -16.84 10.04 23.83
C ALA A 20 -15.64 9.66 22.96
N ASN A 21 -14.54 9.19 23.56
CA ASN A 21 -13.38 8.69 22.81
C ASN A 21 -13.70 7.39 22.05
N LYS A 22 -14.46 6.47 22.64
CA LYS A 22 -14.87 5.21 22.00
C LYS A 22 -15.83 5.46 20.82
N ILE A 23 -16.76 6.40 20.97
CA ILE A 23 -17.66 6.85 19.90
C ILE A 23 -16.86 7.61 18.83
N LYS A 24 -15.94 8.50 19.21
CA LYS A 24 -15.06 9.21 18.27
C LYS A 24 -14.20 8.24 17.45
N TRP A 25 -13.69 7.18 18.08
CA TRP A 25 -12.93 6.14 17.41
C TRP A 25 -13.81 5.29 16.48
N LYS A 26 -15.03 4.93 16.93
CA LYS A 26 -15.99 4.14 16.14
C LYS A 26 -16.60 4.93 14.97
N VAL A 27 -16.83 6.23 15.14
CA VAL A 27 -17.22 7.14 14.07
C VAL A 27 -16.05 7.30 13.11
N LYS A 28 -14.82 7.58 13.59
CA LYS A 28 -13.62 7.64 12.74
C LYS A 28 -13.35 6.33 11.98
N SER A 29 -13.67 5.16 12.56
CA SER A 29 -13.56 3.86 11.89
C SER A 29 -14.66 3.65 10.84
N LEU A 30 -15.87 4.16 11.06
CA LEU A 30 -16.97 4.12 10.09
C LEU A 30 -16.77 5.09 8.91
N TRP A 31 -16.02 6.17 9.10
CA TRP A 31 -15.50 7.02 8.01
C TRP A 31 -14.26 6.41 7.32
N ASN A 32 -13.65 5.35 7.87
CA ASN A 32 -12.40 4.73 7.40
C ASN A 32 -12.62 3.55 6.44
N ASN A 33 -13.83 3.38 5.89
CA ASN A 33 -14.14 2.26 4.99
C ASN A 33 -13.37 2.35 3.65
N GLU A 34 -12.93 3.54 3.23
CA GLU A 34 -12.15 3.69 2.00
C GLU A 34 -10.87 2.86 2.03
N TRP A 35 -10.09 2.93 3.11
CA TRP A 35 -8.84 2.16 3.21
C TRP A 35 -9.09 0.65 3.13
N TYR A 36 -10.10 0.15 3.84
CA TYR A 36 -10.47 -1.27 3.79
C TYR A 36 -10.98 -1.69 2.41
N ASN A 37 -11.73 -0.81 1.73
CA ASN A 37 -12.20 -1.06 0.37
C ASN A 37 -11.02 -1.11 -0.62
N LYS A 38 -10.06 -0.19 -0.50
CA LYS A 38 -8.82 -0.19 -1.29
C LYS A 38 -8.01 -1.47 -1.04
N LEU A 39 -7.81 -1.84 0.23
CA LEU A 39 -7.08 -3.04 0.58
C LEU A 39 -7.77 -4.31 0.07
N ASN A 40 -9.10 -4.39 0.14
CA ASN A 40 -9.88 -5.50 -0.43
C ASN A 40 -9.79 -5.53 -1.97
N ALA A 41 -9.66 -4.39 -2.62
CA ALA A 41 -9.47 -4.33 -4.06
C ALA A 41 -8.07 -4.82 -4.46
N ILE A 42 -7.02 -4.45 -3.70
CA ILE A 42 -5.66 -5.01 -3.87
C ILE A 42 -5.68 -6.51 -3.65
N ASP A 43 -6.33 -6.98 -2.58
CA ASP A 43 -6.49 -8.42 -2.28
C ASP A 43 -7.12 -9.18 -3.46
N LYS A 44 -8.19 -8.64 -4.04
CA LYS A 44 -8.84 -9.22 -5.22
C LYS A 44 -7.94 -9.18 -6.45
N ALA A 45 -7.22 -8.08 -6.69
CA ALA A 45 -6.31 -7.95 -7.82
C ALA A 45 -5.21 -9.03 -7.76
N ILE A 46 -4.63 -9.28 -6.57
CA ILE A 46 -3.66 -10.35 -6.37
C ILE A 46 -4.31 -11.71 -6.62
N ALA A 47 -5.47 -11.98 -5.99
CA ALA A 47 -6.16 -13.27 -6.12
C ALA A 47 -6.60 -13.60 -7.56
N LEU A 48 -6.88 -12.59 -8.39
CA LEU A 48 -7.29 -12.78 -9.78
C LEU A 48 -6.12 -12.85 -10.77
N SER A 49 -4.90 -12.49 -10.35
CA SER A 49 -3.70 -12.46 -11.21
C SER A 49 -2.75 -13.61 -10.91
N VAL A 50 -3.27 -14.75 -10.43
CA VAL A 50 -2.43 -15.93 -10.16
C VAL A 50 -1.78 -16.38 -11.46
N ASP A 51 -0.44 -16.52 -11.44
CA ASP A 51 0.42 -16.88 -12.58
C ASP A 51 0.43 -15.90 -13.76
N GLU A 52 -0.18 -14.72 -13.61
CA GLU A 52 -0.21 -13.66 -14.62
C GLU A 52 0.32 -12.33 -14.08
N PHE A 53 0.88 -11.52 -14.97
CA PHE A 53 1.28 -10.17 -14.60
C PHE A 53 0.04 -9.27 -14.48
N SER A 54 -0.05 -8.56 -13.37
CA SER A 54 -0.84 -7.34 -13.25
C SER A 54 -0.07 -6.29 -12.48
N LEU A 55 -0.35 -5.01 -12.76
CA LEU A 55 0.20 -3.90 -12.01
C LEU A 55 -0.90 -3.30 -11.13
N CYS A 56 -0.59 -3.04 -9.88
CA CYS A 56 -1.45 -2.29 -8.97
C CYS A 56 -0.64 -1.15 -8.37
N ILE A 57 -1.21 0.05 -8.33
CA ILE A 57 -0.63 1.16 -7.57
C ILE A 57 -1.51 1.40 -6.35
N ALA A 58 -0.99 1.05 -5.18
CA ALA A 58 -1.67 1.15 -3.90
C ALA A 58 -1.37 2.51 -3.26
N VAL A 59 -2.34 3.43 -3.34
CA VAL A 59 -2.18 4.79 -2.81
C VAL A 59 -2.57 4.84 -1.34
N TYR A 60 -1.63 5.23 -0.48
CA TYR A 60 -1.84 5.29 0.97
C TYR A 60 -1.81 6.72 1.53
N ASP A 61 -2.56 6.95 2.62
CA ASP A 61 -2.62 8.26 3.30
C ASP A 61 -1.58 8.41 4.42
N SER A 62 -1.10 7.29 4.97
CA SER A 62 -0.07 7.27 6.01
C SER A 62 0.76 6.00 5.93
N LYS A 63 2.02 6.08 6.41
CA LYS A 63 2.93 4.92 6.44
C LYS A 63 2.39 3.79 7.29
N GLU A 64 1.70 4.10 8.39
CA GLU A 64 1.07 3.09 9.25
C GLU A 64 0.01 2.30 8.51
N LYS A 65 -0.81 2.94 7.66
CA LYS A 65 -1.80 2.23 6.83
C LYS A 65 -1.10 1.34 5.81
N ARG A 66 -0.08 1.84 5.11
CA ARG A 66 0.73 1.03 4.18
C ARG A 66 1.28 -0.21 4.88
N ASP A 67 1.91 -0.04 6.05
CA ASP A 67 2.53 -1.13 6.81
C ASP A 67 1.49 -2.16 7.27
N GLU A 68 0.33 -1.68 7.74
CA GLU A 68 -0.82 -2.53 8.07
C GLU A 68 -1.31 -3.33 6.85
N GLY A 69 -1.39 -2.69 5.68
CA GLY A 69 -1.80 -3.32 4.42
C GLY A 69 -0.82 -4.40 3.96
N ILE A 70 0.47 -4.08 3.94
CA ILE A 70 1.55 -5.02 3.63
C ILE A 70 1.50 -6.20 4.59
N GLN A 71 1.40 -5.96 5.90
CA GLN A 71 1.33 -7.02 6.90
C GLN A 71 0.14 -7.95 6.67
N LYS A 72 -1.06 -7.39 6.45
CA LYS A 72 -2.29 -8.18 6.22
C LYS A 72 -2.22 -9.03 4.97
N LEU A 73 -1.70 -8.48 3.87
CA LEU A 73 -1.60 -9.23 2.62
C LEU A 73 -0.49 -10.29 2.69
N SER A 74 0.63 -10.00 3.37
CA SER A 74 1.73 -10.95 3.59
C SER A 74 1.33 -12.15 4.45
N GLN A 75 0.27 -12.04 5.26
CA GLN A 75 -0.30 -13.18 5.98
C GLN A 75 -1.10 -14.13 5.08
N LYS A 76 -1.54 -13.65 3.90
CA LYS A 76 -2.40 -14.40 2.97
C LYS A 76 -1.64 -14.91 1.75
N TYR A 77 -0.59 -14.22 1.35
CA TYR A 77 0.17 -14.47 0.12
C TYR A 77 1.66 -14.64 0.44
N ASP A 78 2.35 -15.51 -0.30
CA ASP A 78 3.81 -15.55 -0.27
C ASP A 78 4.36 -14.38 -1.09
N VAL A 79 4.70 -13.28 -0.41
CA VAL A 79 5.14 -12.05 -1.05
C VAL A 79 6.64 -11.85 -0.90
N ILE A 80 7.23 -11.15 -1.88
CA ILE A 80 8.52 -10.49 -1.68
C ILE A 80 8.29 -8.98 -1.60
N GLU A 81 8.89 -8.34 -0.60
CA GLU A 81 8.97 -6.89 -0.50
C GLU A 81 10.32 -6.41 -1.04
N ILE A 82 10.26 -5.45 -1.96
CA ILE A 82 11.41 -4.83 -2.61
C ILE A 82 11.34 -3.33 -2.33
N GLU A 83 12.26 -2.83 -1.51
CA GLU A 83 12.40 -1.40 -1.26
C GLU A 83 13.29 -0.76 -2.34
N LEU A 84 12.78 0.28 -3.00
CA LEU A 84 13.58 1.06 -3.95
C LEU A 84 14.42 2.09 -3.19
N GLU A 85 15.73 1.93 -3.28
CA GLU A 85 16.68 2.90 -2.74
C GLU A 85 16.72 4.18 -3.57
N GLN A 86 17.14 5.30 -2.96
CA GLN A 86 17.25 6.60 -3.63
C GLN A 86 18.14 6.57 -4.89
N SER A 87 19.13 5.66 -4.92
CA SER A 87 20.04 5.42 -6.03
C SER A 87 19.41 4.65 -7.19
N THR A 88 18.19 4.13 -7.03
CA THR A 88 17.51 3.32 -8.05
C THR A 88 17.27 4.15 -9.31
N LEU A 89 17.79 3.67 -10.44
CA LEU A 89 17.60 4.32 -11.75
C LEU A 89 16.54 3.61 -12.61
N ARG A 90 16.29 2.31 -12.38
CA ARG A 90 15.39 1.48 -13.18
C ARG A 90 14.68 0.44 -12.31
N ILE A 91 13.36 0.37 -12.40
CA ILE A 91 12.52 -0.54 -11.59
C ILE A 91 12.74 -2.01 -11.98
N MET A 92 12.65 -2.31 -13.28
CA MET A 92 12.64 -3.71 -13.75
C MET A 92 13.93 -4.48 -13.47
N PRO A 93 15.14 -3.93 -13.72
CA PRO A 93 16.38 -4.60 -13.35
C PRO A 93 16.45 -4.90 -11.85
N ARG A 94 16.05 -3.95 -10.99
CA ARG A 94 16.02 -4.17 -9.54
C ARG A 94 15.07 -5.29 -9.15
N ILE A 95 13.85 -5.33 -9.73
CA ILE A 95 12.89 -6.41 -9.46
C ILE A 95 13.48 -7.76 -9.89
N LEU A 96 14.06 -7.84 -11.09
CA LEU A 96 14.62 -9.10 -11.60
C LEU A 96 15.81 -9.59 -10.77
N GLU A 97 16.69 -8.70 -10.33
CA GLU A 97 17.82 -9.02 -9.45
C GLU A 97 17.34 -9.62 -8.12
N GLU A 98 16.32 -9.03 -7.49
CA GLU A 98 15.74 -9.59 -6.26
C GLU A 98 15.08 -10.94 -6.52
N MET A 99 14.42 -11.12 -7.67
CA MET A 99 13.78 -12.38 -8.04
C MET A 99 14.77 -13.51 -8.35
N GLU A 100 15.94 -13.21 -8.91
CA GLU A 100 17.00 -14.19 -9.17
C GLU A 100 17.52 -14.84 -7.87
N ASN A 101 17.41 -14.13 -6.75
CA ASN A 101 17.81 -14.62 -5.42
C ASN A 101 16.76 -15.51 -4.73
N ILE A 102 15.60 -15.75 -5.37
CA ILE A 102 14.49 -16.50 -4.78
C ILE A 102 14.35 -17.87 -5.44
N SER A 103 14.30 -18.92 -4.61
CA SER A 103 14.20 -20.31 -5.08
C SER A 103 12.80 -20.74 -5.52
N SER A 104 11.75 -19.99 -5.18
CA SER A 104 10.35 -20.31 -5.45
C SER A 104 9.56 -19.13 -6.03
N PRO A 105 8.58 -19.37 -6.92
CA PRO A 105 7.68 -18.31 -7.40
C PRO A 105 6.94 -17.64 -6.23
N LYS A 106 6.83 -16.30 -6.29
CA LYS A 106 6.09 -15.51 -5.32
C LYS A 106 4.67 -15.22 -5.82
N SER A 107 3.72 -15.18 -4.90
CA SER A 107 2.32 -14.86 -5.17
C SER A 107 2.11 -13.39 -5.52
N ALA A 108 2.97 -12.49 -5.01
CA ALA A 108 3.00 -11.09 -5.39
C ALA A 108 4.36 -10.45 -5.08
N ILE A 109 4.66 -9.35 -5.75
CA ILE A 109 5.81 -8.48 -5.49
C ILE A 109 5.29 -7.15 -4.93
N PHE A 110 5.74 -6.76 -3.74
CA PHE A 110 5.44 -5.46 -3.15
C PHE A 110 6.63 -4.53 -3.33
N VAL A 111 6.40 -3.37 -3.92
CA VAL A 111 7.44 -2.38 -4.17
C VAL A 111 7.20 -1.16 -3.28
N THR A 112 8.17 -0.81 -2.45
CA THR A 112 8.15 0.33 -1.52
C THR A 112 9.31 1.30 -1.81
N GLY A 113 9.43 2.39 -1.06
CA GLY A 113 10.52 3.38 -1.22
C GLY A 113 10.38 4.33 -2.41
N ILE A 114 9.25 4.27 -3.13
CA ILE A 114 9.00 5.02 -4.37
C ILE A 114 9.08 6.54 -4.13
N GLU A 115 8.74 7.02 -2.94
CA GLU A 115 8.79 8.44 -2.58
C GLU A 115 10.23 8.99 -2.54
N GLY A 116 11.22 8.11 -2.31
CA GLY A 116 12.63 8.47 -2.14
C GLY A 116 13.41 8.54 -3.45
N ILE A 117 12.86 8.05 -4.55
CA ILE A 117 13.59 7.97 -5.83
C ILE A 117 13.32 9.18 -6.73
N ASN A 118 14.10 9.32 -7.79
CA ASN A 118 13.78 10.23 -8.89
C ASN A 118 12.62 9.66 -9.74
N VAL A 119 11.39 9.88 -9.28
CA VAL A 119 10.15 9.36 -9.88
C VAL A 119 10.08 9.67 -11.38
N GLU A 120 10.41 10.90 -11.79
CA GLU A 120 10.32 11.33 -13.19
C GLU A 120 11.24 10.52 -14.10
N THR A 121 12.48 10.29 -13.69
CA THR A 121 13.44 9.50 -14.46
C THR A 121 13.07 8.02 -14.44
N VAL A 122 12.81 7.48 -13.26
CA VAL A 122 12.60 6.05 -13.06
C VAL A 122 11.32 5.56 -13.74
N PHE A 123 10.20 6.27 -13.56
CA PHE A 123 8.93 5.87 -14.17
C PHE A 123 8.84 6.20 -15.65
N ARG A 124 9.53 7.23 -16.15
CA ARG A 124 9.64 7.44 -17.60
C ARG A 124 10.37 6.27 -18.26
N ASN A 125 11.48 5.83 -17.67
CA ASN A 125 12.19 4.64 -18.17
C ASN A 125 11.31 3.38 -18.09
N ALA A 126 10.59 3.18 -16.98
CA ALA A 126 9.67 2.06 -16.83
C ALA A 126 8.54 2.08 -17.88
N ASN A 127 8.01 3.26 -18.20
CA ASN A 127 6.97 3.44 -19.21
C ASN A 127 7.47 3.18 -20.64
N GLU A 128 8.69 3.63 -20.95
CA GLU A 128 9.37 3.35 -22.22
C GLU A 128 9.66 1.86 -22.41
N ASN A 129 10.01 1.16 -21.33
CA ASN A 129 10.38 -0.26 -21.34
C ASN A 129 9.27 -1.16 -20.78
N ARG A 130 8.01 -0.72 -20.84
CA ARG A 130 6.87 -1.34 -20.16
C ARG A 130 6.70 -2.83 -20.48
N GLU A 131 7.02 -3.26 -21.69
CA GLU A 131 6.95 -4.68 -22.08
C GLU A 131 7.82 -5.61 -21.22
N SER A 132 8.85 -5.06 -20.56
CA SER A 132 9.68 -5.81 -19.62
C SER A 132 8.89 -6.35 -18.43
N PHE A 133 7.79 -5.71 -18.05
CA PHE A 133 6.93 -6.19 -16.97
C PHE A 133 6.20 -7.50 -17.31
N TYR A 134 5.94 -7.78 -18.60
CA TYR A 134 5.33 -9.06 -19.03
C TYR A 134 6.23 -10.28 -18.81
N LYS A 135 7.51 -10.08 -18.49
CA LYS A 135 8.40 -11.17 -18.07
C LYS A 135 8.03 -11.70 -16.68
N LEU A 136 7.33 -10.90 -15.89
CA LEU A 136 6.83 -11.30 -14.58
C LEU A 136 5.60 -12.19 -14.79
N LYS A 137 5.49 -13.23 -13.96
CA LYS A 137 4.31 -14.11 -13.89
C LYS A 137 3.61 -13.98 -12.54
N THR A 138 3.67 -12.79 -11.97
CA THR A 138 3.18 -12.47 -10.65
C THR A 138 2.76 -11.00 -10.60
N PRO A 139 1.69 -10.65 -9.86
CA PRO A 139 1.26 -9.28 -9.70
C PRO A 139 2.31 -8.43 -8.98
N VAL A 140 2.42 -7.17 -9.39
CA VAL A 140 3.26 -6.16 -8.75
C VAL A 140 2.37 -5.11 -8.10
N VAL A 141 2.53 -4.89 -6.79
CA VAL A 141 1.84 -3.84 -6.04
C VAL A 141 2.85 -2.76 -5.65
N MET A 142 2.73 -1.59 -6.26
CA MET A 142 3.54 -0.41 -5.98
C MET A 142 2.86 0.45 -4.91
N TRP A 143 3.49 0.57 -3.75
CA TRP A 143 2.98 1.37 -2.64
C TRP A 143 3.54 2.78 -2.72
N CYS A 144 2.67 3.78 -2.85
CA CYS A 144 3.10 5.17 -2.84
C CYS A 144 2.09 6.13 -2.20
N ASP A 145 2.55 7.29 -1.75
CA ASP A 145 1.67 8.37 -1.33
C ASP A 145 0.96 9.06 -2.52
N SER A 146 -0.07 9.83 -2.21
CA SER A 146 -0.86 10.56 -3.22
C SER A 146 -0.03 11.55 -4.06
N ALA A 147 1.02 12.15 -3.49
CA ALA A 147 1.85 13.11 -4.23
C ALA A 147 2.72 12.40 -5.27
N THR A 148 3.29 11.26 -4.89
CA THR A 148 4.10 10.38 -5.72
C THR A 148 3.27 9.74 -6.82
N PHE A 149 2.07 9.24 -6.49
CA PHE A 149 1.11 8.76 -7.48
C PHE A 149 0.83 9.79 -8.58
N ASN A 150 0.55 11.04 -8.20
CA ASN A 150 0.30 12.12 -9.15
C ASN A 150 1.50 12.41 -10.05
N ARG A 151 2.73 12.22 -9.57
CA ARG A 151 3.95 12.35 -10.38
C ARG A 151 4.07 11.18 -11.36
N ILE A 152 3.84 9.95 -10.90
CA ILE A 152 3.87 8.73 -11.72
C ILE A 152 2.92 8.86 -12.91
N ILE A 153 1.64 9.17 -12.69
CA ILE A 153 0.64 9.21 -13.76
C ILE A 153 0.92 10.31 -14.81
N ARG A 154 1.68 11.35 -14.45
CA ARG A 154 2.09 12.41 -15.38
C ARG A 154 3.21 11.98 -16.33
N VAL A 155 4.14 11.16 -15.84
CA VAL A 155 5.33 10.74 -16.62
C VAL A 155 5.20 9.35 -17.23
N ALA A 156 4.29 8.53 -16.71
CA ALA A 156 4.06 7.16 -17.12
C ALA A 156 2.56 6.86 -17.33
N PRO A 157 1.90 7.54 -18.29
CA PRO A 157 0.47 7.36 -18.52
C PRO A 157 0.09 5.95 -18.99
N GLU A 158 1.00 5.22 -19.64
CA GLU A 158 0.74 3.84 -20.09
C GLU A 158 0.82 2.83 -18.94
N LEU A 159 1.63 3.09 -17.91
CA LEU A 159 1.59 2.25 -16.71
C LEU A 159 0.25 2.40 -15.97
N ARG A 160 -0.41 3.55 -16.10
CA ARG A 160 -1.78 3.76 -15.58
C ARG A 160 -2.82 2.98 -16.37
N SER A 161 -2.65 2.82 -17.69
CA SER A 161 -3.60 2.04 -18.51
C SER A 161 -3.51 0.53 -18.25
N TRP A 162 -2.40 0.06 -17.66
CA TRP A 162 -2.19 -1.33 -17.25
C TRP A 162 -2.56 -1.63 -15.80
N ALA A 163 -2.62 -0.61 -14.95
CA ALA A 163 -3.16 -0.79 -13.61
C ALA A 163 -4.66 -1.02 -13.73
N SER A 164 -5.13 -2.24 -13.41
CA SER A 164 -6.53 -2.66 -13.44
C SER A 164 -7.41 -1.76 -12.55
N ASN A 165 -7.78 -0.58 -13.06
CA ASN A 165 -8.22 0.59 -12.31
C ASN A 165 -7.22 1.07 -11.21
N PRO A 166 -6.97 2.38 -11.05
CA PRO A 166 -6.34 2.86 -9.82
C PRO A 166 -7.25 2.51 -8.63
N LEU A 167 -6.68 1.88 -7.60
CA LEU A 167 -7.37 1.45 -6.38
C LEU A 167 -7.03 2.37 -5.21
#